data_AF-A0A1G2QFB1-F1
#
_entry.id   AF-A0A1G2QFB1-F1
#
_cell.length_a   1.000
_cell.length_b   1.000
_cell.length_c   1.000
_cell.angle_alpha   90.00
_cell.angle_beta   90.00
_cell.angle_gamma   90.00
#
_symmetry.space_group_name_H-M   'P 1'
#
loop_
_entity.id
_entity.type
_entity.pdbx_description
1 polymer ?
#
loop_
_entity_poly.entity_id
_entity_poly.type
_entity_poly.pdbx_seq_one_letter_code
_entity_poly.pdbx_strand_id
1 'polypeptide(L)'
;MATICFYQDTRHAKTLEWIRDLFGIGYLSKRNDGMSELRINGYQQVGDILKLLLPYIKFKKIQAEALAQACDILSKGTLGTLKNKQLKLLIDLVLIIQKENYATKSKKTKDDLYSILGLTP
;
A
#
# COMPACT_ATOMS: atom_id res chain seq x y z
N MET A 1 -3.30 -5.02 5.36
CA MET A 1 -4.12 -4.00 4.70
C MET A 1 -3.25 -3.20 3.74
N ALA A 2 -3.75 -2.85 2.54
CA ALA A 2 -3.06 -1.95 1.62
C ALA A 2 -3.34 -0.48 1.99
N THR A 3 -2.34 0.38 1.80
CA THR A 3 -2.40 1.78 2.22
C THR A 3 -1.64 2.71 1.28
N ILE A 4 -2.23 3.87 0.98
CA ILE A 4 -1.56 5.04 0.41
C ILE A 4 -1.51 6.12 1.48
N CYS A 5 -0.33 6.72 1.69
CA CYS A 5 -0.14 7.83 2.62
C CYS A 5 0.39 9.06 1.87
N PHE A 6 -0.26 10.21 2.09
CA PHE A 6 0.25 11.51 1.72
C PHE A 6 0.62 12.28 2.98
N TYR A 7 1.79 12.91 2.97
CA TYR A 7 2.28 13.69 4.10
C TYR A 7 2.45 15.14 3.70
N GLN A 8 2.16 16.05 4.62
CA GLN A 8 2.38 17.48 4.45
C GLN A 8 2.68 18.13 5.80
N ASP A 9 3.45 19.21 5.80
CA ASP A 9 3.58 20.07 6.98
C ASP A 9 2.18 20.51 7.44
N THR A 10 1.90 20.46 8.74
CA THR A 10 0.55 20.73 9.26
C THR A 10 0.06 22.13 8.92
N ARG A 11 0.96 23.11 8.75
CA ARG A 11 0.60 24.48 8.33
C ARG A 11 -0.01 24.52 6.91
N HIS A 12 0.21 23.47 6.11
CA HIS A 12 -0.27 23.35 4.74
C HIS A 12 -1.24 22.15 4.56
N ALA A 13 -1.84 21.64 5.63
CA ALA A 13 -2.70 20.45 5.60
C ALA A 13 -3.94 20.59 4.69
N LYS A 14 -4.35 21.81 4.32
CA LYS A 14 -5.46 22.06 3.38
C LYS A 14 -5.31 21.31 2.05
N THR A 15 -4.08 21.08 1.57
CA THR A 15 -3.87 20.30 0.35
C THR A 15 -4.24 18.84 0.54
N LEU A 16 -4.05 18.28 1.74
CA LEU A 16 -4.46 16.92 2.05
C LEU A 16 -5.98 16.80 2.20
N GLU A 17 -6.64 17.82 2.76
CA GLU A 17 -8.12 17.93 2.78
C GLU A 17 -8.69 17.93 1.36
N TRP A 18 -8.11 18.73 0.46
CA TRP A 18 -8.51 18.74 -0.95
C TRP A 18 -8.36 17.36 -1.62
N ILE A 19 -7.25 16.65 -1.40
CA ILE A 19 -7.05 15.29 -1.95
C ILE A 19 -8.10 14.32 -1.40
N ARG A 20 -8.39 14.37 -0.08
CA ARG A 20 -9.41 13.53 0.55
C ARG A 20 -10.78 13.80 -0.07
N ASP A 21 -11.15 15.06 -0.22
CA ASP A 21 -12.45 15.47 -0.74
C ASP A 21 -12.59 15.09 -2.22
N LEU A 22 -11.51 15.20 -3.01
CA LEU A 22 -11.46 14.74 -4.40
C LEU A 22 -11.70 13.24 -4.53
N PHE A 23 -11.09 12.42 -3.67
CA PHE A 23 -11.28 10.96 -3.69
C PHE A 23 -12.53 10.49 -2.92
N GLY A 24 -13.14 11.36 -2.10
CA GLY A 24 -14.27 11.02 -1.23
C GLY A 24 -13.93 9.98 -0.14
N ILE A 25 -12.64 9.72 0.12
CA ILE A 25 -12.18 8.68 1.05
C ILE A 25 -10.86 9.06 1.73
N GLY A 26 -10.62 8.43 2.86
CA GLY A 26 -9.40 8.55 3.64
C GLY A 26 -9.62 9.39 4.88
N TYR A 27 -8.70 9.25 5.83
CA TYR A 27 -8.74 9.99 7.07
C TYR A 27 -7.48 10.82 7.24
N LEU A 28 -7.66 11.98 7.86
CA LEU A 28 -6.59 12.91 8.19
C LEU A 28 -6.21 12.73 9.65
N SER A 29 -4.91 12.73 9.92
CA SER A 29 -4.38 12.74 11.28
C SER A 29 -3.23 13.74 11.40
N LYS A 30 -3.10 14.34 12.58
CA LYS A 30 -1.95 15.17 12.95
C LYS A 30 -1.00 14.32 13.77
N ARG A 31 0.26 14.30 13.37
CA ARG A 31 1.35 13.64 14.09
C ARG A 31 1.94 14.61 15.12
N ASN A 32 2.62 14.04 16.11
CA ASN A 32 3.29 14.79 17.18
C ASN A 32 4.57 15.51 16.72
N ASP A 33 4.98 15.36 15.46
CA ASP A 33 6.18 15.98 14.86
C ASP A 33 5.85 17.16 13.94
N GLY A 34 4.62 17.67 13.99
CA GLY A 34 4.19 18.79 13.14
C GLY A 34 3.79 18.39 11.73
N MET A 35 3.77 17.10 11.39
CA MET A 35 3.27 16.61 10.10
C MET A 35 1.79 16.21 10.16
N SER A 36 1.07 16.44 9.07
CA SER A 36 -0.26 15.87 8.84
C SER A 36 -0.16 14.73 7.81
N GLU A 37 -0.98 13.70 8.01
CA GLU A 37 -1.05 12.53 7.13
C GLU A 37 -2.49 12.31 6.66
N LEU A 38 -2.68 12.19 5.34
CA LEU A 38 -3.87 11.57 4.75
C LEU A 38 -3.57 10.10 4.49
N ARG A 39 -4.37 9.21 5.10
CA ARG A 39 -4.28 7.77 4.89
C ARG A 39 -5.52 7.24 4.18
N ILE A 40 -5.30 6.53 3.08
CA ILE A 40 -6.33 5.79 2.34
C ILE A 40 -6.03 4.30 2.48
N ASN A 41 -7.03 3.54 2.89
CA ASN A 41 -6.92 2.12 3.23
C ASN A 41 -7.93 1.28 2.45
N GLY A 42 -7.62 -0.01 2.28
CA GLY A 42 -8.51 -1.00 1.69
C GLY A 42 -8.07 -1.46 0.32
N TYR A 43 -8.17 -2.75 0.03
CA TYR A 43 -7.62 -3.34 -1.20
C TYR A 43 -8.31 -2.79 -2.44
N GLN A 44 -9.65 -2.74 -2.44
CA GLN A 44 -10.40 -2.22 -3.58
C GLN A 44 -10.08 -0.75 -3.85
N GLN A 45 -10.22 0.09 -2.82
CA GLN A 45 -10.07 1.55 -2.96
C GLN A 45 -8.64 1.96 -3.31
N VAL A 46 -7.63 1.33 -2.69
CA VAL A 46 -6.22 1.58 -3.04
C VAL A 46 -5.92 1.11 -4.45
N GLY A 47 -6.41 -0.07 -4.85
CA GLY A 47 -6.21 -0.59 -6.20
C GLY A 47 -6.75 0.34 -7.28
N ASP A 48 -7.98 0.84 -7.08
CA ASP A 48 -8.65 1.73 -8.04
C ASP A 48 -7.92 3.08 -8.18
N ILE A 49 -7.52 3.68 -7.06
CA ILE A 49 -6.75 4.93 -7.05
C ILE A 49 -5.38 4.74 -7.73
N LEU A 50 -4.67 3.65 -7.44
CA LEU A 50 -3.38 3.39 -8.08
C LEU A 50 -3.52 3.23 -9.59
N LYS A 51 -4.53 2.50 -10.08
CA LYS A 51 -4.79 2.35 -11.51
C LYS A 51 -5.05 3.70 -12.20
N LEU A 52 -5.80 4.59 -11.55
CA LEU A 52 -6.04 5.95 -12.05
C LEU A 52 -4.75 6.77 -12.11
N LEU A 53 -3.90 6.69 -11.08
CA LEU A 53 -2.69 7.50 -10.97
C LEU A 53 -1.49 6.93 -11.73
N LEU A 54 -1.46 5.62 -11.99
CA LEU A 54 -0.33 4.89 -12.57
C LEU A 54 0.28 5.54 -13.84
N PRO A 55 -0.51 6.06 -14.81
CA PRO A 55 0.04 6.74 -15.98
C PRO A 55 0.91 7.96 -15.66
N TYR A 56 0.71 8.56 -14.50
CA TYR A 56 1.38 9.80 -14.07
C TYR A 56 2.50 9.56 -13.04
N ILE A 57 2.54 8.38 -12.43
CA ILE A 57 3.56 8.04 -11.42
C ILE A 57 4.89 7.73 -12.12
N LYS A 58 5.94 8.49 -11.78
CA LYS A 58 7.32 8.25 -12.25
C LYS A 58 8.17 7.56 -11.19
N PHE A 59 8.41 8.22 -10.07
CA PHE A 59 9.35 7.75 -9.04
C PHE A 59 8.87 6.54 -8.25
N LYS A 60 7.55 6.37 -8.13
CA LYS A 60 6.94 5.27 -7.37
C LYS A 60 6.29 4.20 -8.25
N LYS A 61 6.68 4.15 -9.53
CA LYS A 61 5.96 3.36 -10.53
C LYS A 61 6.00 1.87 -10.18
N ILE A 62 7.16 1.35 -9.84
CA ILE A 62 7.35 -0.07 -9.49
C ILE A 62 6.53 -0.46 -8.24
N GLN A 63 6.54 0.38 -7.20
CA GLN A 63 5.74 0.15 -5.98
C GLN A 63 4.24 0.22 -6.27
N ALA A 64 3.81 1.17 -7.10
CA ALA A 64 2.41 1.37 -7.47
C ALA A 64 1.87 0.19 -8.31
N GLU A 65 2.64 -0.29 -9.29
CA GLU A 65 2.28 -1.45 -10.10
C GLU A 65 2.18 -2.72 -9.24
N ALA A 66 3.19 -2.96 -8.39
CA ALA A 66 3.19 -4.11 -7.51
C ALA A 66 2.02 -4.08 -6.49
N LEU A 67 1.74 -2.90 -5.92
CA LEU A 67 0.65 -2.73 -4.96
C LEU A 67 -0.72 -2.84 -5.63
N ALA A 68 -0.90 -2.30 -6.85
CA ALA A 68 -2.13 -2.46 -7.62
C ALA A 68 -2.41 -3.93 -7.93
N GLN A 69 -1.39 -4.69 -8.36
CA GLN A 69 -1.53 -6.13 -8.60
C GLN A 69 -1.86 -6.91 -7.32
N ALA A 70 -1.23 -6.56 -6.20
CA ALA A 70 -1.54 -7.18 -4.90
C ALA A 70 -2.99 -6.89 -4.47
N CYS A 71 -3.46 -5.66 -4.70
CA CYS A 71 -4.85 -5.27 -4.44
C CYS A 71 -5.85 -6.08 -5.28
N ASP A 72 -5.55 -6.37 -6.55
CA ASP A 72 -6.42 -7.19 -7.41
C ASP A 72 -6.56 -8.65 -6.94
N ILE A 73 -5.55 -9.17 -6.24
CA ILE A 73 -5.60 -10.51 -5.64
C ILE A 73 -6.41 -10.45 -4.34
N LEU A 74 -6.14 -9.44 -3.51
CA LEU A 74 -6.69 -9.31 -2.15
C LEU A 74 -8.09 -8.73 -2.10
N SER A 75 -8.58 -8.07 -3.16
CA SER A 75 -9.96 -7.59 -3.24
C SER A 75 -10.97 -8.70 -3.55
N LYS A 76 -10.51 -9.84 -4.09
CA LYS A 76 -11.37 -10.95 -4.54
C LYS A 76 -11.76 -11.94 -3.43
N GLY A 77 -11.22 -11.80 -2.22
CA GLY A 77 -11.49 -12.72 -1.13
C GLY A 77 -10.58 -12.51 0.07
N THR A 78 -10.64 -13.45 1.01
CA THR A 78 -9.78 -13.44 2.22
C THR A 78 -8.51 -14.25 1.97
N LEU A 79 -7.47 -14.03 2.79
CA LEU A 79 -6.22 -14.79 2.69
C LEU A 79 -6.43 -16.31 2.73
N GLY A 80 -7.39 -16.79 3.52
CA GLY A 80 -7.69 -18.23 3.63
C GLY A 80 -8.28 -18.86 2.37
N THR A 81 -8.81 -18.05 1.45
CA THR A 81 -9.37 -18.53 0.17
C THR A 81 -8.36 -18.53 -0.98
N LEU A 82 -7.17 -17.95 -0.77
CA LEU A 82 -6.16 -17.82 -1.82
C LEU A 82 -5.37 -19.12 -1.99
N LYS A 83 -5.11 -19.48 -3.25
CA LYS A 83 -4.27 -20.63 -3.58
C LYS A 83 -2.81 -20.33 -3.21
N ASN A 84 -2.03 -21.37 -2.91
CA ASN A 84 -0.58 -21.24 -2.63
C ASN A 84 0.18 -20.45 -3.70
N LYS A 85 -0.21 -20.57 -4.99
CA LYS A 85 0.37 -19.77 -6.07
C LYS A 85 0.11 -18.27 -5.91
N GLN A 86 -1.09 -17.88 -5.49
CA GLN A 86 -1.45 -16.47 -5.24
C GLN A 86 -0.75 -15.94 -4.00
N LEU A 87 -0.63 -16.75 -2.95
CA LEU A 87 0.10 -16.39 -1.74
C LEU A 87 1.59 -16.14 -2.03
N LYS A 88 2.24 -17.03 -2.79
CA LYS A 88 3.64 -16.85 -3.22
C LYS A 88 3.82 -15.58 -4.06
N LEU A 89 2.90 -15.31 -4.99
CA LEU A 89 2.89 -14.08 -5.77
C LEU A 89 2.76 -12.83 -4.88
N LEU A 90 1.87 -12.86 -3.88
CA LEU A 90 1.73 -11.76 -2.92
C LEU A 90 3.02 -11.51 -2.13
N ILE A 91 3.75 -12.56 -1.75
CA ILE A 91 5.05 -12.44 -1.07
C ILE A 91 6.05 -11.73 -1.99
N ASP A 92 6.16 -12.16 -3.25
CA ASP A 92 7.09 -11.56 -4.20
C ASP A 92 6.75 -10.08 -4.44
N LEU A 93 5.46 -9.72 -4.55
CA LEU A 93 5.01 -8.33 -4.67
C LEU A 93 5.36 -7.48 -3.44
N VAL A 94 5.20 -8.03 -2.23
CA VAL A 94 5.59 -7.34 -0.99
C VAL A 94 7.10 -7.09 -0.96
N LEU A 95 7.91 -8.06 -1.37
CA LEU A 95 9.37 -7.93 -1.42
C LEU A 95 9.81 -6.86 -2.43
N ILE A 96 9.15 -6.78 -3.59
CA ILE A 96 9.38 -5.69 -4.57
C ILE A 96 9.11 -4.33 -3.91
N ILE A 97 7.96 -4.16 -3.26
CA ILE A 97 7.61 -2.89 -2.59
C ILE A 97 8.62 -2.54 -1.49
N GLN A 98 9.06 -3.52 -0.69
CA GLN A 98 10.04 -3.31 0.37
C GLN A 98 11.43 -2.94 -0.16
N LYS A 99 11.82 -3.48 -1.32
CA LYS A 99 13.11 -3.19 -1.96
C LYS A 99 13.15 -1.75 -2.48
N GLU A 100 12.08 -1.31 -3.11
CA GLU A 100 11.98 0.01 -3.74
C GLU A 100 11.69 1.15 -2.74
N ASN A 101 11.38 0.83 -1.48
CA ASN A 101 11.21 1.83 -0.43
C ASN A 101 12.56 2.17 0.23
N TYR A 102 12.87 3.47 0.28
CA TYR A 102 14.15 4.05 0.72
C TYR A 102 14.73 3.48 2.02
N ALA A 103 13.91 3.24 3.05
CA ALA A 103 14.30 2.49 4.25
C ALA A 103 13.05 2.13 5.05
N THR A 104 12.98 0.91 5.56
CA THR A 104 11.96 0.53 6.55
C THR A 104 12.66 -0.17 7.72
N LYS A 105 12.35 0.23 8.95
CA LYS A 105 12.98 -0.32 10.17
C LYS A 105 12.61 -1.78 10.44
N SER A 106 11.53 -2.27 9.82
CA SER A 106 11.02 -3.65 10.00
C SER A 106 10.72 -4.25 8.62
N LYS A 107 11.76 -4.78 7.97
CA LYS A 107 11.61 -5.60 6.75
C LYS A 107 11.49 -7.05 7.17
N LYS A 108 10.41 -7.71 6.74
CA LYS A 108 10.28 -9.17 6.85
C LYS A 108 10.97 -9.81 5.65
N THR A 109 11.77 -10.81 5.89
CA THR A 109 12.42 -11.61 4.84
C THR A 109 11.40 -12.47 4.10
N LYS A 110 11.83 -13.08 2.99
CA LYS A 110 11.00 -14.05 2.27
C LYS A 110 10.60 -15.21 3.20
N ASP A 111 11.56 -15.74 3.96
CA ASP A 111 11.33 -16.88 4.86
C ASP A 111 10.36 -16.53 5.99
N ASP A 112 10.46 -15.31 6.56
CA ASP A 112 9.50 -14.83 7.55
C ASP A 112 8.07 -14.84 6.97
N LEU A 113 7.92 -14.35 5.74
CA LEU A 113 6.61 -14.27 5.09
C LEU A 113 6.06 -15.66 4.73
N TYR A 114 6.92 -16.59 4.32
CA TYR A 114 6.54 -17.98 4.07
C TYR A 114 6.09 -18.68 5.35
N SER A 115 6.83 -18.51 6.45
CA SER A 115 6.49 -19.07 7.75
C SER A 115 5.15 -18.53 8.26
N ILE A 116 4.92 -17.21 8.16
CA ILE A 116 3.65 -16.57 8.56
C ILE A 116 2.45 -17.13 7.77
N LEU A 117 2.65 -17.48 6.50
CA LEU A 117 1.60 -17.99 5.64
C LEU A 117 1.51 -19.53 5.61
N GLY A 118 2.30 -20.24 6.41
CA GLY A 118 2.30 -21.71 6.44
C GLY A 118 2.73 -22.34 5.12
N LEU A 119 3.61 -21.68 4.37
CA LEU A 119 4.09 -22.12 3.06
C LEU A 119 5.49 -22.76 3.11
N THR A 120 6.05 -22.93 4.30
CA THR A 120 7.27 -23.72 4.52
C THR A 120 7.00 -25.19 4.19
N PRO A 121 8.01 -25.94 3.72
CA PRO A 121 7.91 -27.38 3.45
C PRO A 121 7.37 -28.17 4.64
#